data_AF-A0A7S0GFY5-F1
#
_entry.id   AF-A0A7S0GFY5-F1
#
_cell.length_a   1.000
_cell.length_b   1.000
_cell.length_c   1.000
_cell.angle_alpha   90.00
_cell.angle_beta   90.00
_cell.angle_gamma   90.00
#
_symmetry.space_group_name_H-M   'P 1'
#
loop_
_entity.id
_entity.type
_entity.pdbx_description
1 polymer ?
#
loop_
_entity_poly.entity_id
_entity_poly.type
_entity_poly.pdbx_seq_one_letter_code
_entity_poly.pdbx_strand_id
1 'polypeptide(L)'
;MIEPNMATMLSYIFTDFTIEKKRLQSILTHAVNESFNSISVDGSESTSDTVVALSSNQIESEENDLAEFESAILEICQGLASDIVRNGEGTSHVMRIDISNYPGSDQEARMLGRSIANSALLKCAIAGNDPNTGRLASAIGSFLGRLEDAGTIESKTTNMIIKLGGRTIFKNGKFVLEGDDVENELSQHMIDAQLGEQDEYPKHQRCVEIGIDFGTSTKDDSGECGNVTVLGSDLTAEYVSVNADYRS
;
A
#
# COMPACT_ATOMS: atom_id res chain seq x y z
N MET A 1 -11.93 2.53 -10.63
CA MET A 1 -12.36 1.49 -9.68
C MET A 1 -11.21 0.54 -9.38
N ILE A 2 -10.31 0.95 -8.49
CA ILE A 2 -9.15 0.14 -8.10
C ILE A 2 -9.02 0.20 -6.58
N GLU A 3 -9.65 -0.72 -5.87
CA GLU A 3 -9.31 -1.07 -4.49
C GLU A 3 -9.46 -2.58 -4.34
N PRO A 4 -8.47 -3.41 -4.73
CA PRO A 4 -8.75 -4.83 -4.88
C PRO A 4 -9.05 -5.56 -3.56
N ASN A 5 -10.29 -5.95 -3.31
CA ASN A 5 -10.58 -7.25 -2.71
C ASN A 5 -10.84 -8.24 -3.86
N MET A 6 -9.86 -8.22 -4.79
CA MET A 6 -10.04 -8.15 -6.25
C MET A 6 -10.75 -6.81 -6.68
N ALA A 7 -10.13 -5.96 -7.53
CA ALA A 7 -10.70 -4.71 -8.16
C ALA A 7 -10.40 -4.72 -9.68
N THR A 8 -10.92 -3.80 -10.54
CA THR A 8 -11.01 -4.02 -12.02
C THR A 8 -9.62 -4.12 -12.61
N MET A 9 -9.11 -5.33 -12.58
CA MET A 9 -7.74 -5.65 -12.84
C MET A 9 -7.76 -7.11 -13.29
N LEU A 10 -7.33 -7.27 -14.52
CA LEU A 10 -7.17 -8.55 -15.16
C LEU A 10 -5.67 -8.76 -15.36
N SER A 11 -5.09 -9.70 -14.63
CA SER A 11 -3.69 -10.06 -14.76
C SER A 11 -3.57 -11.53 -15.14
N TYR A 12 -2.82 -11.81 -16.20
CA TYR A 12 -2.60 -13.14 -16.74
C TYR A 12 -1.11 -13.43 -16.77
N ILE A 13 -0.68 -14.38 -15.93
CA ILE A 13 0.72 -14.78 -15.77
C ILE A 13 0.90 -16.12 -16.49
N PHE A 14 1.92 -16.18 -17.34
CA PHE A 14 2.27 -17.39 -18.09
C PHE A 14 3.68 -17.83 -17.72
N THR A 15 3.86 -19.13 -17.52
CA THR A 15 5.17 -19.73 -17.25
C THR A 15 5.30 -21.06 -17.96
N ASP A 16 6.53 -21.46 -18.27
CA ASP A 16 6.89 -22.79 -18.76
C ASP A 16 7.42 -23.71 -17.65
N PHE A 17 7.56 -23.20 -16.43
CA PHE A 17 8.02 -23.92 -15.25
C PHE A 17 7.05 -25.04 -14.85
N THR A 18 7.56 -26.26 -14.72
CA THR A 18 6.75 -27.43 -14.35
C THR A 18 6.35 -27.37 -12.89
N ILE A 19 5.05 -27.31 -12.61
CA ILE A 19 4.54 -27.18 -11.23
C ILE A 19 3.14 -27.80 -11.06
N GLU A 20 2.89 -28.41 -9.90
CA GLU A 20 1.56 -28.89 -9.55
C GLU A 20 0.58 -27.72 -9.44
N LYS A 21 -0.62 -27.85 -10.03
CA LYS A 21 -1.69 -26.85 -9.96
C LYS A 21 -1.95 -26.35 -8.54
N LYS A 22 -2.01 -27.24 -7.54
CA LYS A 22 -2.29 -26.85 -6.15
C LYS A 22 -1.16 -26.00 -5.57
N ARG A 23 0.09 -26.32 -5.90
CA ARG A 23 1.25 -25.52 -5.48
C ARG A 23 1.23 -24.15 -6.15
N LEU A 24 1.03 -24.09 -7.47
CA LEU A 24 0.90 -22.82 -8.20
C LEU A 24 -0.22 -21.94 -7.64
N GLN A 25 -1.39 -22.51 -7.30
CA GLN A 25 -2.48 -21.77 -6.68
C GLN A 25 -2.08 -21.18 -5.32
N SER A 26 -1.35 -21.94 -4.49
CA SER A 26 -0.87 -21.45 -3.19
C SER A 26 0.10 -20.27 -3.35
N ILE A 27 1.05 -20.39 -4.29
CA ILE A 27 2.03 -19.35 -4.60
C ILE A 27 1.32 -18.09 -5.10
N LEU A 28 0.41 -18.25 -6.06
CA LEU A 28 -0.36 -17.14 -6.61
C LEU A 28 -1.22 -16.46 -5.54
N THR A 29 -1.86 -17.23 -4.66
CA THR A 29 -2.69 -16.68 -3.57
C THR A 29 -1.87 -15.81 -2.63
N HIS A 30 -0.67 -16.27 -2.25
CA HIS A 30 0.26 -15.49 -1.44
C HIS A 30 0.71 -14.22 -2.19
N ALA A 31 1.17 -14.37 -3.44
CA ALA A 31 1.63 -13.24 -4.25
C ALA A 31 0.53 -12.19 -4.43
N VAL A 32 -0.71 -12.59 -4.72
CA VAL A 32 -1.86 -11.70 -4.86
C VAL A 32 -2.16 -10.96 -3.55
N ASN A 33 -2.10 -11.66 -2.41
CA ASN A 33 -2.30 -11.05 -1.09
C ASN A 33 -1.24 -9.99 -0.75
N GLU A 34 0.00 -10.22 -1.16
CA GLU A 34 1.13 -9.31 -0.91
C GLU A 34 1.32 -8.23 -2.00
N SER A 35 0.48 -8.22 -3.04
CA SER A 35 0.57 -7.26 -4.16
C SER A 35 -0.76 -6.60 -4.50
N PHE A 36 -1.58 -7.23 -5.34
CA PHE A 36 -2.84 -6.67 -5.83
C PHE A 36 -3.83 -6.40 -4.70
N ASN A 37 -3.94 -7.28 -3.71
CA ASN A 37 -4.76 -7.02 -2.52
C ASN A 37 -4.11 -6.03 -1.55
N SER A 38 -3.03 -5.35 -1.94
CA SER A 38 -2.31 -4.34 -1.17
C SER A 38 -2.31 -2.97 -1.84
N ILE A 39 -3.19 -2.73 -2.82
CA ILE A 39 -3.25 -1.43 -3.50
C ILE A 39 -4.63 -0.78 -3.37
N SER A 40 -4.69 0.54 -3.45
CA SER A 40 -5.95 1.29 -3.61
C SER A 40 -5.72 2.63 -4.32
N VAL A 41 -6.54 2.95 -5.31
CA VAL A 41 -6.56 4.24 -6.01
C VAL A 41 -7.75 5.04 -5.53
N ASP A 42 -8.97 4.49 -5.59
CA ASP A 42 -10.21 5.25 -5.35
C ASP A 42 -11.14 4.64 -4.30
N GLY A 43 -10.71 3.59 -3.62
CA GLY A 43 -11.53 2.93 -2.61
C GLY A 43 -12.73 2.15 -3.19
N SER A 44 -12.74 1.88 -4.50
CA SER A 44 -13.84 1.19 -5.16
C SER A 44 -13.43 -0.20 -5.64
N GLU A 45 -13.94 -1.22 -4.94
CA GLU A 45 -13.90 -2.62 -5.36
C GLU A 45 -14.71 -2.82 -6.65
N SER A 46 -14.23 -3.70 -7.53
CA SER A 46 -14.90 -3.99 -8.80
C SER A 46 -15.61 -5.33 -8.74
N THR A 47 -16.33 -5.64 -9.83
CA THR A 47 -17.16 -6.83 -9.97
C THR A 47 -16.52 -7.92 -10.83
N SER A 48 -15.36 -7.66 -11.46
CA SER A 48 -14.86 -8.44 -12.61
C SER A 48 -13.40 -8.88 -12.47
N ASP A 49 -12.93 -9.04 -11.25
CA ASP A 49 -11.51 -8.93 -10.96
C ASP A 49 -10.87 -10.29 -10.98
N THR A 50 -9.75 -10.43 -11.66
CA THR A 50 -9.22 -11.75 -11.97
C THR A 50 -7.70 -11.74 -12.13
N VAL A 51 -7.05 -12.62 -11.38
CA VAL A 51 -5.65 -12.99 -11.61
C VAL A 51 -5.59 -14.47 -11.98
N VAL A 52 -4.97 -14.80 -13.11
CA VAL A 52 -4.79 -16.18 -13.56
C VAL A 52 -3.31 -16.46 -13.77
N ALA A 53 -2.83 -17.58 -13.25
CA ALA A 53 -1.54 -18.13 -13.63
C ALA A 53 -1.71 -19.43 -14.42
N LEU A 54 -0.98 -19.56 -15.52
CA LEU A 54 -1.00 -20.71 -16.42
C LEU A 54 0.43 -21.23 -16.60
N SER A 55 0.63 -22.52 -16.38
CA SER A 55 1.89 -23.20 -16.70
C SER A 55 1.74 -24.14 -17.90
N SER A 56 2.69 -24.09 -18.84
CA SER A 56 2.79 -25.07 -19.93
C SER A 56 3.59 -26.33 -19.56
N ASN A 57 4.23 -26.38 -18.39
CA ASN A 57 5.06 -27.49 -17.90
C ASN A 57 6.08 -28.01 -18.95
N GLN A 58 6.87 -27.10 -19.55
CA GLN A 58 7.86 -27.45 -20.58
C GLN A 58 9.29 -27.57 -20.02
N ILE A 59 9.59 -26.87 -18.91
CA ILE A 59 10.89 -26.90 -18.25
C ILE A 59 10.74 -27.65 -16.92
N GLU A 60 11.49 -28.74 -16.73
CA GLU A 60 11.48 -29.47 -15.45
C GLU A 60 12.15 -28.63 -14.35
N SER A 61 11.56 -28.65 -13.15
CA SER A 61 12.05 -27.94 -11.98
C SER A 61 13.04 -28.80 -11.20
N GLU A 62 14.19 -28.25 -10.82
CA GLU A 62 15.00 -28.78 -9.73
C GLU A 62 14.44 -28.32 -8.36
N GLU A 63 14.77 -29.04 -7.29
CA GLU A 63 14.21 -28.79 -5.95
C GLU A 63 14.59 -27.40 -5.40
N ASN A 64 15.72 -26.83 -5.85
CA ASN A 64 16.16 -25.48 -5.50
C ASN A 64 15.44 -24.37 -6.30
N ASP A 65 14.81 -24.70 -7.43
CA ASP A 65 14.20 -23.70 -8.33
C ASP A 65 12.86 -23.17 -7.81
N LEU A 66 12.21 -23.91 -6.90
CA LEU A 66 10.88 -23.56 -6.41
C LEU A 66 10.88 -22.25 -5.61
N ALA A 67 11.90 -22.02 -4.78
CA ALA A 67 12.01 -20.79 -3.99
C ALA A 67 12.27 -19.56 -4.89
N GLU A 68 13.06 -19.74 -5.95
CA GLU A 68 13.31 -18.70 -6.95
C GLU A 68 12.05 -18.40 -7.76
N PHE A 69 11.31 -19.43 -8.17
CA PHE A 69 10.02 -19.29 -8.85
C PHE A 69 8.98 -18.56 -7.98
N GLU A 70 8.88 -18.91 -6.69
CA GLU A 70 7.99 -18.24 -5.74
C GLU A 70 8.32 -16.75 -5.60
N SER A 71 9.62 -16.45 -5.49
CA SER A 71 10.12 -15.07 -5.41
C SER A 71 9.82 -14.30 -6.70
N ALA A 72 10.03 -14.92 -7.86
CA ALA A 72 9.76 -14.29 -9.16
C ALA A 72 8.27 -14.00 -9.38
N ILE A 73 7.37 -14.91 -8.99
CA ILE A 73 5.92 -14.68 -9.07
C ILE A 73 5.52 -13.52 -8.15
N LEU A 74 6.04 -13.48 -6.93
CA LEU A 74 5.79 -12.37 -6.01
C LEU A 74 6.28 -11.04 -6.58
N GLU A 75 7.52 -11.00 -7.07
CA GLU A 75 8.15 -9.81 -7.65
C GLU A 75 7.34 -9.27 -8.84
N ILE A 76 6.94 -10.13 -9.77
CA ILE A 76 6.12 -9.73 -10.92
C ILE A 76 4.77 -9.18 -10.47
N CYS A 77 4.11 -9.85 -9.52
CA CYS A 77 2.81 -9.38 -9.04
C CYS A 77 2.93 -8.02 -8.31
N GLN A 78 3.98 -7.82 -7.51
CA GLN A 78 4.27 -6.54 -6.84
C GLN A 78 4.60 -5.43 -7.84
N GLY A 79 5.39 -5.74 -8.88
CA GLY A 79 5.70 -4.80 -9.96
C GLY A 79 4.44 -4.35 -10.70
N LEU A 80 3.60 -5.31 -11.13
CA LEU A 80 2.32 -5.02 -11.79
C LEU A 80 1.37 -4.23 -10.90
N ALA A 81 1.27 -4.58 -9.62
CA ALA A 81 0.44 -3.84 -8.66
C ALA A 81 0.91 -2.39 -8.49
N SER A 82 2.22 -2.15 -8.42
CA SER A 82 2.81 -0.81 -8.39
C SER A 82 2.49 -0.02 -9.66
N ASP A 83 2.65 -0.65 -10.83
CA ASP A 83 2.35 -0.03 -12.14
C ASP A 83 0.88 0.37 -12.25
N ILE A 84 -0.05 -0.45 -11.74
CA ILE A 84 -1.48 -0.12 -11.70
C ILE A 84 -1.73 1.16 -10.91
N VAL A 85 -1.16 1.31 -9.70
CA VAL A 85 -1.36 2.52 -8.89
C VAL A 85 -0.75 3.74 -9.58
N ARG A 86 0.47 3.58 -10.11
CA ARG A 86 1.20 4.63 -10.80
C ARG A 86 0.52 5.10 -12.08
N ASN A 87 -0.24 4.22 -12.72
CA ASN A 87 -1.06 4.50 -13.90
C ASN A 87 -2.55 4.66 -13.57
N GLY A 88 -2.88 4.90 -12.29
CA GLY A 88 -4.23 5.27 -11.87
C GLY A 88 -4.68 6.57 -12.52
N GLU A 89 -5.98 6.72 -12.72
CA GLU A 89 -6.59 7.89 -13.35
C GLU A 89 -6.21 9.17 -12.59
N GLY A 90 -5.51 10.09 -13.26
CA GLY A 90 -5.05 11.34 -12.66
C GLY A 90 -4.06 11.18 -11.51
N THR A 91 -3.42 10.02 -11.33
CA THR A 91 -2.39 9.83 -10.30
C THR A 91 -1.17 10.73 -10.58
N SER A 92 -0.84 11.61 -9.63
CA SER A 92 0.41 12.38 -9.66
C SER A 92 1.41 11.94 -8.58
N HIS A 93 0.95 11.22 -7.56
CA HIS A 93 1.82 10.62 -6.54
C HIS A 93 1.39 9.20 -6.23
N VAL A 94 2.36 8.31 -6.06
CA VAL A 94 2.16 7.03 -5.37
C VAL A 94 2.52 7.22 -3.91
N MET A 95 1.65 6.82 -2.98
CA MET A 95 1.97 6.72 -1.57
C MET A 95 2.27 5.27 -1.18
N ARG A 96 3.35 5.04 -0.43
CA ARG A 96 3.69 3.73 0.14
C ARG A 96 3.47 3.81 1.65
N ILE A 97 2.56 2.99 2.14
CA ILE A 97 2.17 2.93 3.55
C ILE A 97 2.71 1.63 4.13
N ASP A 98 3.77 1.74 4.91
CA ASP A 98 4.43 0.63 5.57
C ASP A 98 3.94 0.56 7.03
N ILE A 99 3.24 -0.52 7.38
CA ILE A 99 2.73 -0.77 8.73
C ILE A 99 3.54 -1.90 9.33
N SER A 100 4.11 -1.68 10.52
CA SER A 100 4.92 -2.67 11.23
C SER A 100 4.45 -2.87 12.66
N ASN A 101 4.69 -4.09 13.16
CA ASN A 101 4.35 -4.51 14.52
C ASN A 101 2.87 -4.28 14.88
N TYR A 102 1.97 -4.32 13.89
CA TYR A 102 0.55 -4.13 14.14
C TYR A 102 0.08 -5.20 15.15
N PRO A 103 -0.65 -4.81 16.20
CA PRO A 103 -1.02 -5.67 17.32
C PRO A 103 -2.22 -6.58 17.01
N GLY A 104 -2.26 -7.09 15.79
CA GLY A 104 -3.28 -7.96 15.22
C GLY A 104 -2.74 -8.58 13.93
N SER A 105 -3.62 -9.19 13.15
CA SER A 105 -3.24 -9.90 11.92
C SER A 105 -2.77 -8.96 10.80
N ASP A 106 -2.05 -9.52 9.81
CA ASP A 106 -1.73 -8.82 8.55
C ASP A 106 -2.99 -8.30 7.86
N GLN A 107 -4.10 -9.03 7.94
CA GLN A 107 -5.37 -8.61 7.35
C GLN A 107 -5.88 -7.31 7.99
N GLU A 108 -5.89 -7.23 9.32
CA GLU A 108 -6.30 -6.02 10.04
C GLU A 108 -5.33 -4.86 9.80
N ALA A 109 -4.03 -5.14 9.75
CA ALA A 109 -3.01 -4.15 9.39
C ALA A 109 -3.25 -3.59 7.97
N ARG A 110 -3.63 -4.47 7.03
CA ARG A 110 -3.93 -4.08 5.64
C ARG A 110 -5.18 -3.22 5.54
N MET A 111 -6.19 -3.49 6.37
CA MET A 111 -7.38 -2.64 6.50
C MET A 111 -7.03 -1.23 7.00
N LEU A 112 -6.10 -1.10 7.96
CA LEU A 112 -5.58 0.20 8.38
C LEU A 112 -4.88 0.91 7.21
N GLY A 113 -3.98 0.21 6.50
CA GLY A 113 -3.26 0.75 5.34
C GLY A 113 -4.21 1.29 4.26
N ARG A 114 -5.26 0.53 3.93
CA ARG A 114 -6.33 0.96 3.01
C ARG A 114 -7.10 2.16 3.52
N SER A 115 -7.46 2.17 4.80
CA SER A 115 -8.17 3.32 5.39
C SER A 115 -7.36 4.61 5.30
N ILE A 116 -6.03 4.52 5.38
CA ILE A 116 -5.13 5.67 5.18
C ILE A 116 -5.07 6.04 3.70
N ALA A 117 -4.82 5.07 2.82
CA ALA A 117 -4.77 5.28 1.37
C ALA A 117 -6.04 5.92 0.80
N ASN A 118 -7.20 5.62 1.39
CA ASN A 118 -8.51 6.13 0.96
C ASN A 118 -8.93 7.43 1.63
N SER A 119 -8.13 7.99 2.54
CA SER A 119 -8.47 9.25 3.21
C SER A 119 -8.45 10.40 2.22
N ALA A 120 -9.63 10.87 1.80
CA ALA A 120 -9.75 11.95 0.81
C ALA A 120 -8.95 13.20 1.18
N LEU A 121 -8.96 13.60 2.47
CA LEU A 121 -8.18 14.75 2.93
C LEU A 121 -6.67 14.51 2.79
N LEU A 122 -6.18 13.32 3.13
CA LEU A 122 -4.76 12.98 3.00
C LEU A 122 -4.36 12.91 1.52
N LYS A 123 -5.15 12.24 0.68
CA LYS A 123 -4.94 12.16 -0.77
C LYS A 123 -4.85 13.55 -1.41
N CYS A 124 -5.72 14.48 -1.05
CA CYS A 124 -5.66 15.86 -1.53
C CYS A 124 -4.44 16.64 -1.01
N ALA A 125 -3.98 16.38 0.23
CA ALA A 125 -2.79 17.02 0.77
C ALA A 125 -1.53 16.56 0.00
N ILE A 126 -1.43 15.26 -0.26
CA ILE A 126 -0.35 14.67 -1.05
C ILE A 126 -0.35 15.23 -2.49
N ALA A 127 -1.52 15.31 -3.15
CA ALA A 127 -1.62 15.92 -4.48
C ALA A 127 -1.12 17.37 -4.52
N GLY A 128 -1.25 18.10 -3.41
CA GLY A 128 -0.81 19.49 -3.26
C GLY A 128 0.61 19.65 -2.74
N ASN A 129 1.38 18.57 -2.55
CA ASN A 129 2.69 18.59 -1.87
C ASN A 129 2.64 19.22 -0.46
N ASP A 130 1.50 19.14 0.21
CA ASP A 130 1.26 19.62 1.58
C ASP A 130 1.51 18.47 2.58
N PRO A 131 2.60 18.52 3.38
CA PRO A 131 2.93 17.49 4.36
C PRO A 131 2.04 17.58 5.61
N ASN A 132 0.73 17.45 5.41
CA ASN A 132 -0.28 17.66 6.44
C ASN A 132 -0.35 16.48 7.43
N THR A 133 0.54 16.50 8.41
CA THR A 133 0.67 15.47 9.45
C THR A 133 -0.60 15.27 10.27
N GLY A 134 -1.40 16.33 10.44
CA GLY A 134 -2.71 16.27 11.09
C GLY A 134 -3.72 15.41 10.34
N ARG A 135 -3.77 15.52 9.00
CA ARG A 135 -4.65 14.68 8.16
C ARG A 135 -4.23 13.21 8.16
N LEU A 136 -2.92 12.94 8.18
CA LEU A 136 -2.40 11.58 8.33
C LEU A 136 -2.79 10.97 9.69
N ALA A 137 -2.55 11.70 10.79
CA ALA A 137 -2.94 11.26 12.12
C ALA A 137 -4.46 11.06 12.24
N SER A 138 -5.27 11.95 11.63
CA SER A 138 -6.72 11.81 11.58
C SER A 138 -7.17 10.57 10.82
N ALA A 139 -6.51 10.20 9.72
CA ALA A 139 -6.84 9.00 8.95
C ALA A 139 -6.60 7.72 9.78
N ILE A 140 -5.45 7.66 10.46
CA ILE A 140 -5.10 6.57 11.39
C ILE A 140 -6.12 6.50 12.54
N GLY A 141 -6.35 7.64 13.21
CA GLY A 141 -7.25 7.73 14.35
C GLY A 141 -8.70 7.37 14.02
N SER A 142 -9.18 7.71 12.82
CA SER A 142 -10.54 7.35 12.36
C SER A 142 -10.72 5.85 12.17
N PHE A 143 -9.69 5.13 11.72
CA PHE A 143 -9.73 3.67 11.66
C PHE A 143 -9.69 3.07 13.07
N LEU A 144 -8.70 3.47 13.88
CA LEU A 144 -8.51 2.92 15.21
C LEU A 144 -9.74 3.17 16.10
N GLY A 145 -10.32 4.37 16.07
CA GLY A 145 -11.49 4.73 16.88
C GLY A 145 -12.77 3.99 16.54
N ARG A 146 -12.82 3.25 15.41
CA ARG A 146 -13.94 2.36 15.06
C ARG A 146 -13.79 0.94 15.61
N LEU A 147 -12.63 0.59 16.16
CA LEU A 147 -12.42 -0.71 16.80
C LEU A 147 -13.14 -0.71 18.16
N GLU A 148 -13.99 -1.71 18.39
CA GLU A 148 -14.98 -1.72 19.50
C GLU A 148 -14.35 -1.78 20.91
N ASP A 149 -13.06 -2.09 21.04
CA ASP A 149 -12.36 -2.15 22.33
C ASP A 149 -11.41 -0.96 22.57
N ALA A 150 -11.96 0.11 23.17
CA ALA A 150 -11.22 1.32 23.53
C ALA A 150 -10.01 1.09 24.46
N GLY A 151 -10.06 0.10 25.34
CA GLY A 151 -8.95 -0.26 26.23
C GLY A 151 -7.75 -0.88 25.50
N THR A 152 -8.00 -1.43 24.31
CA THR A 152 -6.97 -2.01 23.47
C THR A 152 -6.26 -0.91 22.65
N ILE A 153 -6.94 0.17 22.26
CA ILE A 153 -6.36 1.23 21.43
C ILE A 153 -5.32 2.07 22.20
N GLU A 154 -5.58 2.38 23.47
CA GLU A 154 -4.67 3.19 24.30
C GLU A 154 -3.35 2.44 24.58
N SER A 155 -3.42 1.13 24.84
CA SER A 155 -2.22 0.29 24.95
C SER A 155 -1.49 0.10 23.61
N LYS A 156 -2.25 0.01 22.50
CA LYS A 156 -1.72 -0.16 21.14
C LYS A 156 -1.03 1.09 20.58
N THR A 157 -1.41 2.29 21.01
CA THR A 157 -0.89 3.55 20.42
C THR A 157 0.18 4.26 21.24
N THR A 158 0.39 3.84 22.50
CA THR A 158 1.36 4.47 23.42
C THR A 158 2.78 4.52 22.84
N ASN A 159 3.20 3.45 22.15
CA ASN A 159 4.52 3.31 21.54
C ASN A 159 4.53 3.62 20.04
N MET A 160 3.43 4.13 19.49
CA MET A 160 3.28 4.33 18.05
C MET A 160 4.24 5.42 17.56
N ILE A 161 4.93 5.11 16.47
CA ILE A 161 5.80 6.02 15.73
C ILE A 161 5.21 6.18 14.33
N ILE A 162 4.95 7.43 13.94
CA ILE A 162 4.55 7.75 12.57
C ILE A 162 5.71 8.47 11.89
N LYS A 163 6.05 8.02 10.67
CA LYS A 163 7.06 8.62 9.81
C LYS A 163 6.45 9.07 8.50
N LEU A 164 6.98 10.15 7.94
CA LEU A 164 6.70 10.64 6.60
C LEU A 164 8.04 11.01 5.94
N GLY A 165 8.32 10.50 4.75
CA GLY A 165 9.60 10.73 4.05
C GLY A 165 10.83 10.39 4.91
N GLY A 166 10.74 9.31 5.69
CA GLY A 166 11.79 8.90 6.64
C GLY A 166 11.86 9.72 7.94
N ARG A 167 11.20 10.88 8.05
CA ARG A 167 11.18 11.71 9.26
C ARG A 167 10.10 11.29 10.23
N THR A 168 10.45 11.20 11.51
CA THR A 168 9.49 10.90 12.57
C THR A 168 8.66 12.15 12.86
N ILE A 169 7.35 12.07 12.61
CA ILE A 169 6.41 13.18 12.81
C ILE A 169 5.56 13.02 14.07
N PHE A 170 5.43 11.80 14.58
CA PHE A 170 4.69 11.48 15.79
C PHE A 170 5.41 10.38 16.56
N LYS A 171 5.57 10.57 17.87
CA LYS A 171 6.14 9.58 18.78
C LYS A 171 5.76 9.89 20.22
N ASN A 172 5.59 8.86 21.05
CA ASN A 172 5.27 9.01 22.48
C ASN A 172 4.02 9.87 22.71
N GLY A 173 2.97 9.67 21.90
CA GLY A 173 1.69 10.37 22.04
C GLY A 173 1.68 11.84 21.62
N LYS A 174 2.74 12.35 20.99
CA LYS A 174 2.83 13.75 20.55
C LYS A 174 3.46 13.90 19.17
N PHE A 175 3.10 14.99 18.49
CA PHE A 175 3.79 15.41 17.27
C PHE A 175 5.21 15.87 17.60
N VAL A 176 6.16 15.49 16.76
CA VAL A 176 7.58 15.83 16.87
C VAL A 176 7.96 16.59 15.60
N LEU A 177 7.49 17.82 15.51
CA LEU A 177 7.74 18.76 14.41
C LEU A 177 8.55 19.93 14.97
N GLU A 178 9.85 19.72 15.17
CA GLU A 178 10.74 20.74 15.72
C GLU A 178 11.57 21.38 14.60
N GLY A 179 11.36 22.68 14.38
CA GLY A 179 12.10 23.51 13.42
C GLY A 179 11.33 23.81 12.14
N ASP A 180 11.47 25.03 11.63
CA ASP A 180 10.79 25.51 10.41
C ASP A 180 11.21 24.71 9.16
N ASP A 181 12.36 24.04 9.20
CA ASP A 181 12.88 23.22 8.09
C ASP A 181 12.14 21.89 7.91
N VAL A 182 11.43 21.38 8.93
CA VAL A 182 10.78 20.07 8.85
C VAL A 182 9.64 20.07 7.83
N GLU A 183 8.82 21.12 7.81
CA GLU A 183 7.73 21.22 6.81
C GLU A 183 8.30 21.33 5.40
N ASN A 184 9.38 22.09 5.21
CA ASN A 184 10.06 22.22 3.92
C ASN A 184 10.66 20.88 3.46
N GLU A 185 11.32 20.13 4.35
CA GLU A 185 11.90 18.82 4.06
C GLU A 185 10.82 17.81 3.65
N LEU A 186 9.71 17.76 4.38
CA LEU A 186 8.59 16.87 4.08
C LEU A 186 7.88 17.25 2.78
N SER A 187 7.71 18.54 2.51
CA SER A 187 7.15 19.03 1.25
C SER A 187 8.08 18.71 0.08
N GLN A 188 9.40 18.89 0.24
CA GLN A 188 10.38 18.52 -0.77
C GLN A 188 10.37 17.02 -1.06
N HIS A 189 10.20 16.17 -0.04
CA HIS A 189 10.02 14.72 -0.25
C HIS A 189 8.81 14.43 -1.15
N MET A 190 7.69 15.12 -0.96
CA MET A 190 6.50 14.96 -1.82
C MET A 190 6.77 15.44 -3.24
N ILE A 191 7.38 16.62 -3.39
CA ILE A 191 7.76 17.19 -4.70
C ILE A 191 8.68 16.23 -5.46
N ASP A 192 9.68 15.66 -4.78
CA ASP A 192 10.60 14.71 -5.39
C ASP A 192 9.87 13.42 -5.82
N ALA A 193 8.83 13.02 -5.09
CA ALA A 193 8.00 11.85 -5.39
C ALA A 193 6.91 12.11 -6.44
N GLN A 194 6.70 13.36 -6.85
CA GLN A 194 5.69 13.73 -7.84
C GLN A 194 6.06 13.22 -9.23
N LEU A 195 5.10 12.57 -9.88
CA LEU A 195 5.21 12.10 -11.25
C LEU A 195 4.90 13.24 -12.21
N GLY A 196 5.84 13.54 -13.10
CA GLY A 196 5.69 14.57 -14.13
C GLY A 196 5.19 14.02 -15.46
N GLU A 197 4.60 14.90 -16.28
CA GLU A 197 4.33 14.63 -17.70
C GLU A 197 5.62 14.48 -18.53
N GLN A 198 6.73 15.07 -18.06
CA GLN A 198 8.04 15.04 -18.74
C GLN A 198 9.00 13.99 -18.18
N ASP A 199 8.57 13.14 -17.25
CA ASP A 199 9.43 12.06 -16.77
C ASP A 199 9.82 11.15 -17.94
N GLU A 200 11.13 10.91 -18.10
CA GLU A 200 11.62 9.90 -19.05
C GLU A 200 11.05 8.53 -18.69
N TYR A 201 10.65 7.77 -19.70
CA TYR A 201 10.16 6.41 -19.48
C TYR A 201 11.34 5.44 -19.27
N PRO A 202 11.29 4.55 -18.26
CA PRO A 202 10.22 4.38 -17.29
C PRO A 202 10.25 5.45 -16.19
N LYS A 203 9.06 5.90 -15.75
CA LYS A 203 8.92 6.85 -14.64
C LYS A 203 9.70 6.35 -13.41
N HIS A 204 10.24 7.28 -12.63
CA HIS A 204 10.93 6.92 -11.40
C HIS A 204 10.00 6.15 -10.44
N GLN A 205 10.60 5.31 -9.58
CA GLN A 205 9.85 4.50 -8.62
C GLN A 205 9.69 5.15 -7.24
N ARG A 206 10.02 6.44 -7.09
CA ARG A 206 9.82 7.18 -5.83
C ARG A 206 8.34 7.26 -5.47
N CYS A 207 8.08 7.32 -4.16
CA CYS A 207 6.77 7.37 -3.54
C CYS A 207 6.77 8.35 -2.36
N VAL A 208 5.59 8.81 -1.97
CA VAL A 208 5.37 9.43 -0.67
C VAL A 208 5.38 8.33 0.40
N GLU A 209 6.45 8.26 1.18
CA GLU A 209 6.68 7.17 2.13
C GLU A 209 6.03 7.50 3.47
N ILE A 210 5.13 6.64 3.94
CA ILE A 210 4.42 6.75 5.21
C ILE A 210 4.72 5.49 6.01
N GLY A 211 5.38 5.65 7.17
CA GLY A 211 5.68 4.54 8.07
C GLY A 211 4.84 4.62 9.34
N ILE A 212 4.25 3.51 9.75
CA ILE A 212 3.50 3.41 11.01
C ILE A 212 4.00 2.18 11.75
N ASP A 213 4.74 2.43 12.82
CA ASP A 213 5.23 1.38 13.70
C ASP A 213 4.47 1.44 15.02
N PHE A 214 3.79 0.36 15.38
CA PHE A 214 3.05 0.25 16.64
C PHE A 214 3.99 -0.05 17.84
N GLY A 215 5.28 -0.19 17.59
CA GLY A 215 6.29 -0.59 18.57
C GLY A 215 6.17 -2.07 18.92
N THR A 216 7.08 -2.59 19.74
CA THR A 216 6.96 -3.96 20.25
C THR A 216 5.76 -4.04 21.19
N SER A 217 4.62 -4.50 20.69
CA SER A 217 3.54 -4.96 21.56
C SER A 217 4.10 -6.14 22.39
N THR A 218 3.72 -6.21 23.66
CA THR A 218 3.74 -7.50 24.35
C THR A 218 2.86 -8.40 23.50
N LYS A 219 3.50 -9.37 22.84
CA LYS A 219 2.89 -10.43 22.05
C LYS A 219 1.51 -10.77 22.63
N ASP A 220 0.50 -10.77 21.78
CA ASP A 220 -0.70 -11.53 22.11
C ASP A 220 -0.30 -13.00 22.36
N ASP A 221 -1.18 -13.77 23.00
CA ASP A 221 -0.89 -15.18 23.32
C ASP A 221 -0.60 -16.05 22.06
N SER A 222 -0.82 -15.52 20.83
CA SER A 222 -0.45 -16.11 19.54
C SER A 222 0.96 -15.77 19.03
N GLY A 223 1.55 -14.65 19.44
CA GLY A 223 2.91 -14.25 19.07
C GLY A 223 3.09 -13.66 17.68
N GLU A 224 2.00 -13.32 16.98
CA GLU A 224 2.02 -12.72 15.63
C GLU A 224 1.82 -11.21 15.70
N CYS A 225 2.47 -10.47 14.80
CA CYS A 225 2.26 -9.04 14.63
C CYS A 225 2.17 -8.74 13.14
N GLY A 226 1.19 -7.91 12.77
CA GLY A 226 0.92 -7.60 11.38
C GLY A 226 2.00 -6.70 10.78
N ASN A 227 2.53 -7.10 9.64
CA ASN A 227 3.52 -6.33 8.88
C ASN A 227 3.11 -6.31 7.41
N VAL A 228 2.66 -5.15 6.94
CA VAL A 228 2.13 -5.02 5.58
C VAL A 228 2.55 -3.71 4.95
N THR A 229 2.70 -3.74 3.64
CA THR A 229 2.83 -2.54 2.80
C THR A 229 1.56 -2.38 1.99
N VAL A 230 1.01 -1.17 1.94
CA VAL A 230 -0.12 -0.81 1.08
C VAL A 230 0.29 0.34 0.16
N LEU A 231 -0.03 0.25 -1.12
CA LEU A 231 0.17 1.33 -2.08
C LEU A 231 -1.13 2.09 -2.33
N GLY A 232 -1.02 3.42 -2.34
CA GLY A 232 -2.12 4.34 -2.62
C GLY A 232 -1.77 5.30 -3.76
N SER A 233 -2.77 5.94 -4.36
CA SER A 233 -2.56 7.15 -5.18
C SER A 233 -3.03 8.41 -4.44
N ASP A 234 -2.68 9.59 -4.93
CA ASP A 234 -3.29 10.85 -4.50
C ASP A 234 -4.70 11.07 -5.10
N LEU A 235 -5.31 12.24 -4.83
CA LEU A 235 -6.61 12.64 -5.41
C LEU A 235 -6.45 13.99 -6.09
N THR A 236 -6.45 13.99 -7.41
CA THR A 236 -6.21 15.19 -8.22
C THR A 236 -7.50 15.70 -8.87
N ALA A 237 -7.45 16.92 -9.41
CA ALA A 237 -8.53 17.45 -10.23
C ALA A 237 -8.71 16.65 -11.54
N GLU A 238 -7.64 16.05 -12.06
CA GLU A 238 -7.68 15.21 -13.26
C GLU A 238 -8.52 13.95 -13.03
N TYR A 239 -8.38 13.27 -11.88
CA TYR A 239 -9.23 12.13 -11.53
C TYR A 239 -10.73 12.49 -11.64
N VAL A 240 -11.11 13.65 -11.11
CA VAL A 240 -12.50 14.15 -11.18
C VAL A 240 -12.90 14.46 -12.62
N SER A 241 -12.03 15.14 -13.38
CA SER A 241 -12.30 15.49 -14.78
C SER A 241 -12.52 14.24 -15.64
N VAL A 242 -11.64 13.25 -15.49
CA VAL A 242 -11.66 11.96 -16.17
C VAL A 242 -13.00 11.26 -15.86
N ASN A 243 -13.31 11.02 -14.60
CA ASN A 243 -14.52 10.27 -14.21
C ASN A 243 -15.84 11.03 -14.37
N ALA A 244 -15.82 12.35 -14.58
CA ALA A 244 -17.03 13.13 -14.82
C ALA A 244 -17.39 13.26 -16.31
N ASP A 245 -16.43 13.10 -17.22
CA ASP A 245 -16.60 13.38 -18.66
C ASP A 245 -17.05 12.14 -19.46
N TYR A 246 -16.75 10.93 -19.01
CA TYR A 246 -17.20 9.69 -19.66
C TYR A 246 -17.99 8.78 -18.71
N ARG A 247 -18.82 7.92 -19.31
CA ARG A 247 -19.42 6.78 -18.61
C ARG A 247 -18.46 5.59 -18.76
N SER A 248 -17.69 5.29 -17.72
CA SER A 248 -16.89 4.07 -17.57
C SER A 248 -17.76 2.84 -17.33
#